data_AF-A0A4U6T197-F1
#
_entry.id   AF-A0A4U6T197-F1
#
_cell.length_a   1.000
_cell.length_b   1.000
_cell.length_c   1.000
_cell.angle_alpha   90.00
_cell.angle_beta   90.00
_cell.angle_gamma   90.00
#
_symmetry.space_group_name_H-M   'P 1'
#
loop_
_entity.id
_entity.type
_entity.pdbx_description
1 polymer ?
#
loop_
_entity_poly.entity_id
_entity_poly.type
_entity_poly.pdbx_seq_one_letter_code
_entity_poly.pdbx_strand_id
1 'polypeptide(L)'
;MASPRSVAVLVLVLFALWREGEAATFTFVNRCADTVWPGVLSNAGSPRLEPTGFELAPGAARAVPAPSGWSGRMWARTGCTQDGATGRLACATGDCGSGAAECAGAGAAPPATLAEFTLDGSGGLDFYDVSLVDGYNLPVLVETSGGGGSTGPASCAAAGCAADLNAMCPAELRAGGGAACRSACDAFARPEYCCSGAFASPAACRPTAYSQVFKTACPRSYSYAFDDPTSTFTCGGRPDYTVTFCPGATPSQKSTTIPGATPTTVPGTTTTTTVPGATPTAVPGTSSVPGATPAMPTGTMMPGTTFTDATPDSAMPMGGGGGLGIEGGEQGSVLLGGSSSEGGVSWLANMATGDASAAAAAPLAASARLLMAAPLATLLWHHLRQLLLL
;
A
#
# COMPACT_ATOMS: atom_id res chain seq x y z
N MET A 1 38.43 22.08 -36.94
CA MET A 1 37.06 22.66 -36.94
C MET A 1 36.09 21.55 -37.28
N ALA A 2 35.19 21.18 -36.36
CA ALA A 2 34.18 20.15 -36.65
C ALA A 2 33.26 20.64 -37.78
N SER A 3 32.94 19.77 -38.74
CA SER A 3 32.01 20.10 -39.82
C SER A 3 30.63 20.40 -39.23
N PRO A 4 29.89 21.41 -39.74
CA PRO A 4 28.54 21.73 -39.25
C PRO A 4 27.58 20.53 -39.31
N ARG A 5 27.84 19.56 -40.20
CA ARG A 5 27.11 18.29 -40.27
C ARG A 5 27.38 17.37 -39.08
N SER A 6 28.62 17.32 -38.59
CA SER A 6 29.01 16.51 -37.42
C SER A 6 28.42 17.06 -36.12
N VAL A 7 28.33 18.39 -36.00
CA VAL A 7 27.69 19.05 -34.86
C VAL A 7 26.18 18.79 -34.86
N ALA A 8 25.52 18.90 -36.03
CA ALA A 8 24.08 18.64 -36.15
C ALA A 8 23.70 17.19 -35.80
N VAL A 9 24.50 16.21 -36.24
CA VAL A 9 24.28 14.80 -35.90
C VAL A 9 24.49 14.54 -34.40
N LEU A 10 25.52 15.14 -33.79
CA LEU A 10 25.75 15.01 -32.35
C LEU A 10 24.59 15.62 -31.54
N VAL A 11 24.08 16.78 -31.94
CA VAL A 11 22.93 17.43 -31.30
C VAL A 11 21.66 16.59 -31.46
N LEU A 12 21.40 16.01 -32.63
CA LEU A 12 20.25 15.11 -32.83
C LEU A 12 20.36 13.81 -32.04
N VAL A 13 21.55 13.23 -31.91
CA VAL A 13 21.79 12.05 -31.07
C VAL A 13 21.61 12.41 -29.59
N LEU A 14 22.10 13.57 -29.14
CA LEU A 14 21.85 14.05 -27.78
C LEU A 14 20.36 14.30 -27.54
N PHE A 15 19.63 14.94 -28.45
CA PHE A 15 18.17 15.12 -28.35
C PHE A 15 17.40 13.79 -28.36
N ALA A 16 17.87 12.78 -29.11
CA ALA A 16 17.27 11.45 -29.13
C ALA A 16 17.57 10.65 -27.85
N LEU A 17 18.73 10.90 -27.21
CA LEU A 17 19.10 10.35 -25.91
C LEU A 17 18.44 11.10 -24.75
N TRP A 18 17.95 12.32 -24.97
CA TRP A 18 17.15 13.13 -24.03
C TRP A 18 15.65 12.80 -24.08
N ARG A 19 15.27 11.59 -24.49
CA ARG A 19 13.94 11.07 -24.17
C ARG A 19 13.98 10.43 -22.79
N GLU A 20 14.31 11.22 -21.77
CA GLU A 20 13.90 10.85 -20.41
C GLU A 20 12.38 10.92 -20.41
N GLY A 21 11.72 9.76 -20.43
CA GLY A 21 10.28 9.71 -20.18
C GLY A 21 10.04 10.35 -18.83
N GLU A 22 9.17 11.36 -18.80
CA GLU A 22 8.85 12.11 -17.59
C GLU A 22 8.38 11.13 -16.50
N ALA A 23 9.16 11.05 -15.44
CA ALA A 23 8.99 10.10 -14.34
C ALA A 23 7.93 10.64 -13.37
N ALA A 24 7.00 9.78 -12.93
CA ALA A 24 6.12 10.11 -11.83
C ALA A 24 6.93 10.10 -10.52
N THR A 25 6.59 10.97 -9.58
CA THR A 25 7.23 10.99 -8.26
C THR A 25 6.27 10.46 -7.20
N PHE A 26 6.71 9.42 -6.47
CA PHE A 26 6.03 8.93 -5.29
C PHE A 26 6.59 9.61 -4.04
N THR A 27 5.78 10.42 -3.36
CA THR A 27 6.12 11.04 -2.07
C THR A 27 5.51 10.23 -0.94
N PHE A 28 6.36 9.52 -0.20
CA PHE A 28 5.98 8.78 1.00
C PHE A 28 5.93 9.74 2.18
N VAL A 29 4.83 9.73 2.94
CA VAL A 29 4.63 10.60 4.10
C VAL A 29 4.25 9.76 5.31
N ASN A 30 5.03 9.85 6.38
CA ASN A 30 4.67 9.21 7.65
C ASN A 30 3.92 10.21 8.55
N ARG A 31 2.61 10.02 8.74
CA ARG A 31 1.81 10.75 9.73
C ARG A 31 1.54 9.92 10.99
N CYS A 32 2.03 8.69 11.05
CA CYS A 32 1.91 7.85 12.23
C CYS A 32 2.71 8.44 13.39
N ALA A 33 2.36 8.04 14.62
CA ALA A 33 3.10 8.44 15.82
C ALA A 33 4.48 7.79 15.92
N ASP A 34 4.62 6.59 15.34
CA ASP A 34 5.84 5.80 15.35
C ASP A 34 6.53 5.80 13.98
N THR A 35 7.83 5.46 13.98
CA THR A 35 8.59 5.22 12.75
C THR A 35 7.95 4.07 11.97
N VAL A 36 7.87 4.24 10.66
CA VAL A 36 7.49 3.18 9.71
C VAL A 36 8.66 2.92 8.76
N TRP A 37 8.70 1.71 8.19
CA TRP A 37 9.72 1.36 7.20
C TRP A 37 9.07 0.98 5.88
N PRO A 38 8.88 1.94 4.96
CA PRO A 38 8.31 1.65 3.66
C PRO A 38 9.08 0.57 2.91
N GLY A 39 8.35 -0.24 2.15
CA GLY A 39 8.87 -1.22 1.21
C GLY A 39 8.28 -0.95 -0.18
N VAL A 40 9.09 -1.18 -1.22
CA VAL A 40 8.72 -1.01 -2.62
C VAL A 40 9.10 -2.26 -3.39
N LEU A 41 8.15 -2.80 -4.12
CA LEU A 41 8.34 -3.96 -4.98
C LEU A 41 7.84 -3.66 -6.38
N SER A 42 8.77 -3.61 -7.34
CA SER A 42 8.42 -3.57 -8.77
C SER A 42 7.87 -4.93 -9.22
N ASN A 43 6.85 -4.90 -10.08
CA ASN A 43 6.31 -6.11 -10.70
C ASN A 43 7.28 -6.69 -11.74
N ALA A 44 7.05 -7.96 -12.10
CA ALA A 44 7.81 -8.62 -13.15
C ALA A 44 7.74 -7.82 -14.47
N GLY A 45 8.90 -7.54 -15.07
CA GLY A 45 8.99 -6.74 -16.29
C GLY A 45 9.08 -5.22 -16.05
N SER A 46 8.84 -4.74 -14.83
CA SER A 46 9.08 -3.33 -14.46
C SER A 46 10.49 -3.14 -13.89
N PRO A 47 11.14 -1.99 -14.16
CA PRO A 47 12.44 -1.70 -13.56
C PRO A 47 12.33 -1.60 -12.05
N ARG A 48 13.39 -2.04 -11.35
CA ARG A 48 13.49 -1.89 -9.89
C ARG A 48 13.57 -0.41 -9.52
N LEU A 49 12.77 0.01 -8.55
CA LEU A 49 12.93 1.33 -7.93
C LEU A 49 13.95 1.25 -6.81
N GLU A 50 14.75 2.30 -6.67
CA GLU A 50 15.68 2.47 -5.56
C GLU A 50 15.32 3.74 -4.78
N PRO A 51 15.20 3.67 -3.45
CA PRO A 51 15.35 2.47 -2.62
C PRO A 51 14.18 1.48 -2.73
N THR A 52 14.45 0.19 -2.49
CA THR A 52 13.41 -0.86 -2.30
C THR A 52 12.85 -0.92 -0.89
N GLY A 53 13.51 -0.27 0.08
CA GLY A 53 12.95 -0.04 1.40
C GLY A 53 13.82 0.88 2.26
N PHE A 54 13.20 1.59 3.19
CA PHE A 54 13.88 2.64 3.97
C PHE A 54 13.17 2.92 5.28
N GLU A 55 13.85 3.62 6.20
CA GLU A 55 13.25 4.17 7.41
C GLU A 55 12.56 5.51 7.11
N LEU A 56 11.39 5.72 7.71
CA LEU A 56 10.65 6.98 7.62
C LEU A 56 10.12 7.38 9.01
N ALA A 57 10.82 8.32 9.65
CA ALA A 57 10.47 8.84 10.98
C ALA A 57 9.11 9.56 11.00
N PRO A 58 8.46 9.70 12.17
CA PRO A 58 7.20 10.46 12.31
C PRO A 58 7.31 11.89 11.74
N GLY A 59 6.34 12.27 10.92
CA GLY A 59 6.29 13.58 10.25
C GLY A 59 7.25 13.75 9.08
N ALA A 60 8.11 12.77 8.79
CA ALA A 60 9.04 12.82 7.67
C ALA A 60 8.34 12.48 6.35
N ALA A 61 8.93 12.97 5.26
CA ALA A 61 8.54 12.62 3.90
C ALA A 61 9.77 12.28 3.05
N ARG A 62 9.60 11.40 2.06
CA ARG A 62 10.65 11.02 1.10
C ARG A 62 10.06 10.85 -0.28
N ALA A 63 10.67 11.51 -1.27
CA ALA A 63 10.33 11.34 -2.69
C ALA A 63 11.14 10.19 -3.30
N VAL A 64 10.49 9.37 -4.13
CA VAL A 64 11.09 8.29 -4.92
C VAL A 64 10.55 8.42 -6.35
N PRO A 65 11.41 8.74 -7.34
CA PRO A 65 10.98 8.81 -8.73
C PRO A 65 10.74 7.41 -9.30
N ALA A 66 9.77 7.29 -10.20
CA ALA A 66 9.46 6.08 -10.93
C ALA A 66 9.32 6.36 -12.42
N PRO A 67 9.90 5.53 -13.30
CA PRO A 67 9.82 5.76 -14.73
C PRO A 67 8.37 5.57 -15.24
N SER A 68 8.04 6.22 -16.35
CA SER A 68 6.81 5.95 -17.11
C SER A 68 6.69 4.44 -17.39
N GLY A 69 5.48 3.89 -17.31
CA GLY A 69 5.26 2.45 -17.51
C GLY A 69 5.60 1.58 -16.29
N TRP A 70 6.00 2.16 -15.16
CA TRP A 70 6.30 1.38 -13.96
C TRP A 70 5.03 0.75 -13.36
N SER A 71 5.13 -0.51 -12.96
CA SER A 71 4.09 -1.23 -12.22
C SER A 71 4.70 -1.88 -10.99
N GLY A 72 3.98 -1.84 -9.88
CA GLY A 72 4.45 -2.39 -8.62
C GLY A 72 3.56 -2.03 -7.44
N ARG A 73 4.06 -2.30 -6.25
CA ARG A 73 3.35 -2.11 -4.99
C ARG A 73 4.25 -1.57 -3.90
N MET A 74 3.61 -0.86 -2.98
CA MET A 74 4.24 -0.18 -1.85
C MET A 74 3.47 -0.53 -0.57
N TRP A 75 4.19 -0.61 0.54
CA TRP A 75 3.59 -0.84 1.86
C TRP A 75 4.47 -0.19 2.94
N ALA A 76 4.02 -0.23 4.19
CA ALA A 76 4.83 0.16 5.34
C ALA A 76 4.93 -0.98 6.35
N ARG A 77 6.15 -1.21 6.84
CA ARG A 77 6.43 -2.10 7.96
C ARG A 77 6.33 -1.35 9.28
N THR A 78 5.89 -2.02 10.34
CA THR A 78 5.77 -1.45 11.70
C THR A 78 6.39 -2.37 12.75
N GLY A 79 6.70 -1.79 13.92
CA GLY A 79 7.30 -2.52 15.02
C GLY A 79 8.65 -3.14 14.66
N CYS A 80 9.44 -2.44 13.83
CA CYS A 80 10.74 -2.94 13.41
C CYS A 80 11.79 -2.76 14.50
N THR A 81 12.57 -3.81 14.71
CA THR A 81 13.70 -3.82 15.63
C THR A 81 14.94 -4.31 14.91
N GLN A 82 16.06 -3.63 15.13
CA GLN A 82 17.35 -4.06 14.63
C GLN A 82 18.09 -4.83 15.72
N ASP A 83 18.46 -6.07 15.44
CA ASP A 83 19.25 -6.88 16.35
C ASP A 83 20.66 -6.28 16.52
N GLY A 84 21.06 -6.01 17.77
CA GLY A 84 22.31 -5.32 18.07
C GLY A 84 23.58 -6.14 17.77
N ALA A 85 23.48 -7.47 17.70
CA ALA A 85 24.62 -8.34 17.44
C ALA A 85 24.83 -8.61 15.94
N THR A 86 23.74 -8.80 15.19
CA THR A 86 23.77 -9.18 13.78
C THR A 86 23.45 -8.02 12.84
N GLY A 87 22.88 -6.92 13.35
CA GLY A 87 22.38 -5.81 12.55
C GLY A 87 21.10 -6.15 11.76
N ARG A 88 20.51 -7.32 11.98
CA ARG A 88 19.33 -7.77 11.23
C ARG A 88 18.09 -6.98 11.64
N LEU A 89 17.42 -6.37 10.68
CA LEU A 89 16.12 -5.74 10.86
C LEU A 89 15.01 -6.79 10.74
N ALA A 90 14.09 -6.83 11.70
CA ALA A 90 12.88 -7.63 11.64
C ALA A 90 11.69 -6.79 12.11
N CYS A 91 10.56 -6.89 11.41
CA CYS A 91 9.35 -6.11 11.67
C CYS A 91 8.19 -6.99 12.14
N ALA A 92 7.33 -6.43 12.99
CA ALA A 92 6.16 -7.12 13.51
C ALA A 92 5.07 -7.30 12.44
N THR A 93 4.96 -6.35 11.50
CA THR A 93 3.99 -6.41 10.39
C THR A 93 4.65 -6.00 9.08
N GLY A 94 4.19 -6.59 7.97
CA GLY A 94 4.64 -6.28 6.62
C GLY A 94 6.12 -6.60 6.34
N ASP A 95 6.79 -7.37 7.20
CA ASP A 95 8.20 -7.69 7.07
C ASP A 95 8.50 -8.32 5.71
N CYS A 96 9.59 -7.92 5.06
CA CYS A 96 9.96 -8.46 3.75
C CYS A 96 11.04 -9.53 3.82
N GLY A 97 11.40 -10.00 5.01
CA GLY A 97 12.29 -11.14 5.23
C GLY A 97 13.76 -10.91 4.88
N SER A 98 14.11 -9.76 4.28
CA SER A 98 15.48 -9.46 3.83
C SER A 98 16.47 -9.31 4.98
N GLY A 99 15.99 -9.05 6.20
CA GLY A 99 16.84 -8.74 7.34
C GLY A 99 17.42 -7.32 7.30
N ALA A 100 16.94 -6.45 6.41
CA ALA A 100 17.47 -5.10 6.21
C ALA A 100 16.34 -4.07 5.95
N ALA A 101 16.71 -2.79 5.94
CA ALA A 101 15.79 -1.74 5.51
C ALA A 101 15.40 -1.92 4.03
N GLU A 102 16.34 -2.29 3.16
CA GLU A 102 16.07 -2.63 1.77
C GLU A 102 15.33 -3.98 1.68
N CYS A 103 14.22 -4.04 0.93
CA CYS A 103 13.48 -5.29 0.71
C CYS A 103 14.05 -6.13 -0.43
N ALA A 104 14.94 -5.56 -1.25
CA ALA A 104 15.72 -6.27 -2.26
C ALA A 104 14.89 -7.08 -3.29
N GLY A 105 13.62 -6.72 -3.51
CA GLY A 105 12.71 -7.42 -4.40
C GLY A 105 11.85 -8.50 -3.72
N ALA A 106 11.95 -8.64 -2.40
CA ALA A 106 11.00 -9.40 -1.61
C ALA A 106 9.73 -8.57 -1.35
N GLY A 107 8.58 -9.24 -1.30
CA GLY A 107 7.29 -8.63 -0.94
C GLY A 107 7.05 -8.63 0.57
N ALA A 108 6.00 -7.93 0.99
CA ALA A 108 5.53 -7.95 2.37
C ALA A 108 5.02 -9.35 2.76
N ALA A 109 5.35 -9.81 3.96
CA ALA A 109 4.60 -10.88 4.63
C ALA A 109 3.25 -10.32 5.11
N PRO A 110 2.11 -10.93 4.70
CA PRO A 110 0.79 -10.57 5.21
C PRO A 110 0.69 -10.75 6.74
N PRO A 111 -0.17 -9.97 7.42
CA PRO A 111 -1.02 -8.92 6.89
C PRO A 111 -0.29 -7.60 6.57
N ALA A 112 -0.58 -7.00 5.42
CA ALA A 112 -0.07 -5.69 5.02
C ALA A 112 -1.04 -4.95 4.10
N THR A 113 -1.30 -3.67 4.39
CA THR A 113 -2.01 -2.78 3.47
C THR A 113 -1.09 -2.39 2.33
N LEU A 114 -1.56 -2.57 1.09
CA LEU A 114 -0.77 -2.31 -0.12
C LEU A 114 -1.31 -1.09 -0.86
N ALA A 115 -0.42 -0.25 -1.37
CA ALA A 115 -0.72 0.72 -2.41
C ALA A 115 -0.14 0.19 -3.72
N GLU A 116 -0.99 -0.01 -4.72
CA GLU A 116 -0.62 -0.67 -5.98
C GLU A 116 -0.76 0.31 -7.15
N PHE A 117 0.14 0.20 -8.13
CA PHE A 117 0.22 1.13 -9.26
C PHE A 117 0.55 0.41 -10.56
N THR A 118 -0.01 0.90 -11.66
CA THR A 118 0.44 0.68 -13.03
C THR A 118 0.39 2.00 -13.78
N LEU A 119 1.55 2.59 -14.04
CA LEU A 119 1.68 3.87 -14.73
C LEU A 119 1.65 3.68 -16.25
N ASP A 120 1.12 4.66 -16.99
CA ASP A 120 1.07 4.66 -18.46
C ASP A 120 0.47 3.36 -19.04
N GLY A 121 -0.62 2.89 -18.42
CA GLY A 121 -1.36 1.68 -18.82
C GLY A 121 -2.31 1.93 -19.99
N SER A 122 -3.40 1.16 -20.04
CA SER A 122 -4.42 1.27 -21.09
C SER A 122 -4.90 2.72 -21.28
N GLY A 123 -4.85 3.20 -22.52
CA GLY A 123 -5.24 4.57 -22.87
C GLY A 123 -4.27 5.66 -22.42
N GLY A 124 -3.05 5.30 -21.97
CA GLY A 124 -2.09 6.25 -21.38
C GLY A 124 -2.53 6.76 -20.01
N LEU A 125 -3.40 6.00 -19.33
CA LEU A 125 -3.85 6.27 -17.98
C LEU A 125 -3.02 5.50 -16.98
N ASP A 126 -2.75 6.12 -15.85
CA ASP A 126 -2.28 5.41 -14.67
C ASP A 126 -3.46 4.75 -13.97
N PHE A 127 -3.23 3.56 -13.41
CA PHE A 127 -4.15 2.81 -12.59
C PHE A 127 -3.55 2.64 -11.21
N TYR A 128 -4.31 2.94 -10.16
CA TYR A 128 -3.84 2.80 -8.79
C TYR A 128 -4.97 2.45 -7.83
N ASP A 129 -4.60 1.84 -6.72
CA ASP A 129 -5.51 1.56 -5.61
C ASP A 129 -4.79 1.34 -4.28
N VAL A 130 -5.60 1.22 -3.23
CA VAL A 130 -5.17 0.69 -1.93
C VAL A 130 -5.90 -0.62 -1.70
N SER A 131 -5.15 -1.68 -1.45
CA SER A 131 -5.63 -3.05 -1.37
C SER A 131 -5.46 -3.65 0.02
N LEU A 132 -6.53 -4.29 0.48
CA LEU A 132 -6.64 -5.04 1.74
C LEU A 132 -6.79 -6.55 1.50
N VAL A 133 -6.53 -6.99 0.26
CA VAL A 133 -6.56 -8.41 -0.13
C VAL A 133 -5.55 -9.22 0.69
N ASP A 134 -4.38 -8.62 0.95
CA ASP A 134 -3.32 -9.18 1.78
C ASP A 134 -3.45 -8.74 3.25
N GLY A 135 -4.64 -8.27 3.66
CA GLY A 135 -4.93 -7.84 5.02
C GLY A 135 -4.63 -6.36 5.28
N TYR A 136 -4.56 -6.01 6.56
CA TYR A 136 -4.39 -4.65 7.04
C TYR A 136 -3.40 -4.61 8.20
N ASN A 137 -2.50 -3.63 8.19
CA ASN A 137 -1.64 -3.34 9.34
C ASN A 137 -1.71 -1.88 9.78
N LEU A 138 -1.81 -0.93 8.84
CA LEU A 138 -1.97 0.50 9.13
C LEU A 138 -2.73 1.23 8.01
N PRO A 139 -3.33 2.41 8.28
CA PRO A 139 -4.12 3.10 7.27
C PRO A 139 -3.23 3.77 6.23
N VAL A 140 -3.58 3.59 4.95
CA VAL A 140 -2.87 4.16 3.80
C VAL A 140 -3.85 4.99 2.96
N LEU A 141 -3.39 6.15 2.52
CA LEU A 141 -4.09 7.00 1.55
C LEU A 141 -3.15 7.34 0.41
N VAL A 142 -3.63 7.19 -0.83
CA VAL A 142 -2.94 7.62 -2.05
C VAL A 142 -3.70 8.81 -2.63
N GLU A 143 -2.98 9.90 -2.85
CA GLU A 143 -3.51 11.12 -3.46
C GLU A 143 -2.66 11.51 -4.66
N THR A 144 -3.28 12.06 -5.70
CA THR A 144 -2.58 12.55 -6.89
C THR A 144 -2.35 14.05 -6.77
N SER A 145 -1.18 14.53 -7.19
CA SER A 145 -0.89 15.95 -7.40
C SER A 145 -0.69 16.23 -8.88
N GLY A 146 -1.53 17.08 -9.45
CA GLY A 146 -1.62 17.27 -10.90
C GLY A 146 -2.41 16.15 -11.57
N GLY A 147 -2.24 16.01 -12.88
CA GLY A 147 -3.00 15.04 -13.69
C GLY A 147 -4.44 15.46 -14.02
N GLY A 148 -5.08 14.66 -14.88
CA GLY A 148 -6.43 14.86 -15.38
C GLY A 148 -6.70 13.99 -16.62
N GLY A 149 -7.83 14.18 -17.28
CA GLY A 149 -8.12 13.51 -18.56
C GLY A 149 -8.69 12.09 -18.47
N SER A 150 -8.85 11.52 -17.26
CA SER A 150 -9.82 10.44 -17.03
C SER A 150 -11.22 11.04 -16.78
N THR A 151 -12.26 10.23 -16.95
CA THR A 151 -13.66 10.66 -16.72
C THR A 151 -14.33 9.72 -15.72
N GLY A 152 -15.16 10.30 -14.84
CA GLY A 152 -15.91 9.55 -13.82
C GLY A 152 -15.44 9.83 -12.38
N PRO A 153 -16.16 9.29 -11.38
CA PRO A 153 -15.93 9.59 -9.97
C PRO A 153 -14.60 9.08 -9.41
N ALA A 154 -13.95 8.12 -10.10
CA ALA A 154 -12.64 7.58 -9.74
C ALA A 154 -11.47 8.29 -10.46
N SER A 155 -11.76 9.33 -11.24
CA SER A 155 -10.77 10.12 -12.00
C SER A 155 -9.88 10.93 -11.06
N CYS A 156 -8.61 10.55 -10.92
CA CYS A 156 -7.61 11.20 -10.05
C CYS A 156 -8.13 11.39 -8.61
N ALA A 157 -9.05 10.53 -8.17
CA ALA A 157 -9.59 10.58 -6.82
C ALA A 157 -8.66 9.85 -5.86
N ALA A 158 -8.67 10.25 -4.60
CA ALA A 158 -7.85 9.58 -3.61
C ALA A 158 -8.30 8.13 -3.38
N ALA A 159 -7.35 7.21 -3.23
CA ALA A 159 -7.57 5.79 -2.95
C ALA A 159 -7.19 5.48 -1.50
N GLY A 160 -7.89 4.56 -0.83
CA GLY A 160 -7.62 4.24 0.58
C GLY A 160 -8.56 4.92 1.58
N CYS A 161 -8.18 4.85 2.86
CA CYS A 161 -9.00 5.28 3.98
C CYS A 161 -8.16 5.68 5.20
N ALA A 162 -8.76 6.45 6.10
CA ALA A 162 -8.16 6.84 7.38
C ALA A 162 -8.62 5.98 8.57
N ALA A 163 -9.50 4.99 8.33
CA ALA A 163 -10.06 4.15 9.38
C ALA A 163 -8.99 3.22 9.98
N ASP A 164 -9.06 3.01 11.29
CA ASP A 164 -8.29 1.98 11.99
C ASP A 164 -9.05 0.66 11.96
N LEU A 165 -8.68 -0.21 11.01
CA LEU A 165 -9.28 -1.53 10.86
C LEU A 165 -8.86 -2.51 11.95
N ASN A 166 -7.74 -2.26 12.66
CA ASN A 166 -7.32 -3.12 13.76
C ASN A 166 -8.31 -3.07 14.92
N ALA A 167 -8.91 -1.90 15.19
CA ALA A 167 -9.93 -1.71 16.22
C ALA A 167 -11.23 -2.50 15.93
N MET A 168 -11.53 -2.77 14.67
CA MET A 168 -12.73 -3.48 14.21
C MET A 168 -12.42 -4.91 13.75
N CYS A 169 -11.17 -5.37 13.88
CA CYS A 169 -10.74 -6.65 13.36
C CYS A 169 -11.44 -7.81 14.09
N PRO A 170 -12.15 -8.71 13.36
CA PRO A 170 -12.73 -9.93 13.92
C PRO A 170 -11.66 -10.75 14.64
N ALA A 171 -12.03 -11.38 15.76
CA ALA A 171 -11.07 -12.01 16.67
C ALA A 171 -10.21 -13.08 15.96
N GLU A 172 -10.83 -13.85 15.08
CA GLU A 172 -10.26 -14.89 14.24
C GLU A 172 -9.30 -14.37 13.16
N LEU A 173 -9.36 -13.07 12.82
CA LEU A 173 -8.47 -12.42 11.86
C LEU A 173 -7.33 -11.63 12.51
N ARG A 174 -7.35 -11.44 13.84
CA ARG A 174 -6.30 -10.67 14.53
C ARG A 174 -4.92 -11.33 14.41
N ALA A 175 -3.92 -10.51 14.15
CA ALA A 175 -2.51 -10.86 14.09
C ALA A 175 -1.64 -9.83 14.83
N GLY A 176 -0.37 -10.17 15.09
CA GLY A 176 0.58 -9.25 15.72
C GLY A 176 0.13 -8.70 17.08
N GLY A 177 -0.58 -9.51 17.89
CA GLY A 177 -1.14 -9.05 19.17
C GLY A 177 -2.28 -8.03 19.04
N GLY A 178 -2.91 -7.93 17.87
CA GLY A 178 -3.95 -6.93 17.57
C GLY A 178 -3.43 -5.72 16.79
N ALA A 179 -2.14 -5.67 16.45
CA ALA A 179 -1.55 -4.62 15.63
C ALA A 179 -1.78 -4.81 14.12
N ALA A 180 -2.38 -5.92 13.71
CA ALA A 180 -2.74 -6.17 12.33
C ALA A 180 -3.98 -7.08 12.21
N CYS A 181 -4.60 -7.06 11.04
CA CYS A 181 -5.78 -7.85 10.69
C CYS A 181 -5.53 -8.63 9.40
N ARG A 182 -5.55 -9.96 9.48
CA ARG A 182 -5.47 -10.85 8.31
C ARG A 182 -6.68 -10.68 7.42
N SER A 183 -6.52 -10.86 6.12
CA SER A 183 -7.67 -11.15 5.27
C SER A 183 -8.20 -12.56 5.53
N ALA A 184 -9.43 -12.85 5.09
CA ALA A 184 -9.96 -14.20 5.19
C ALA A 184 -9.17 -15.23 4.35
N CYS A 185 -8.56 -14.79 3.24
CA CYS A 185 -7.70 -15.67 2.45
C CYS A 185 -6.46 -16.07 3.26
N ASP A 186 -5.76 -15.11 3.84
CA ASP A 186 -4.57 -15.35 4.66
C ASP A 186 -4.90 -16.21 5.90
N ALA A 187 -6.04 -15.96 6.56
CA ALA A 187 -6.42 -16.68 7.77
C ALA A 187 -6.89 -18.13 7.53
N PHE A 188 -7.57 -18.40 6.42
CA PHE A 188 -8.27 -19.68 6.22
C PHE A 188 -7.82 -20.48 5.00
N ALA A 189 -7.09 -19.87 4.05
CA ALA A 189 -6.61 -20.48 2.81
C ALA A 189 -7.71 -21.21 2.00
N ARG A 190 -8.96 -20.75 2.10
CA ARG A 190 -10.10 -21.36 1.39
C ARG A 190 -10.30 -20.73 0.00
N PRO A 191 -10.60 -21.51 -1.04
CA PRO A 191 -10.76 -21.02 -2.41
C PRO A 191 -11.74 -19.86 -2.58
N GLU A 192 -12.83 -19.85 -1.82
CA GLU A 192 -13.84 -18.78 -1.83
C GLU A 192 -13.37 -17.46 -1.23
N TYR A 193 -12.36 -17.47 -0.35
CA TYR A 193 -11.77 -16.25 0.20
C TYR A 193 -10.58 -15.78 -0.63
N CYS A 194 -9.84 -16.74 -1.20
CA CYS A 194 -8.69 -16.47 -2.05
C CYS A 194 -9.04 -16.29 -3.53
N CYS A 195 -10.31 -16.44 -3.88
CA CYS A 195 -10.81 -16.39 -5.25
C CYS A 195 -10.01 -17.28 -6.21
N SER A 196 -9.81 -18.54 -5.84
CA SER A 196 -9.02 -19.51 -6.58
C SER A 196 -9.86 -20.74 -6.98
N GLY A 197 -9.33 -21.56 -7.88
CA GLY A 197 -10.01 -22.76 -8.38
C GLY A 197 -11.40 -22.45 -8.94
N ALA A 198 -12.45 -23.06 -8.38
CA ALA A 198 -13.84 -22.83 -8.78
C ALA A 198 -14.31 -21.37 -8.57
N PHE A 199 -13.60 -20.59 -7.76
CA PHE A 199 -13.88 -19.19 -7.46
C PHE A 199 -12.96 -18.23 -8.21
N ALA A 200 -12.18 -18.69 -9.20
CA ALA A 200 -11.24 -17.87 -9.96
C ALA A 200 -11.88 -16.91 -10.99
N SER A 201 -13.12 -16.47 -10.76
CA SER A 201 -13.79 -15.47 -11.59
C SER A 201 -14.64 -14.52 -10.75
N PRO A 202 -14.86 -13.27 -11.20
CA PRO A 202 -15.74 -12.33 -10.51
C PRO A 202 -17.18 -12.84 -10.35
N ALA A 203 -17.65 -13.69 -11.27
CA ALA A 203 -18.99 -14.27 -11.19
C ALA A 203 -19.12 -15.29 -10.05
N ALA A 204 -18.03 -16.01 -9.75
CA ALA A 204 -17.99 -17.08 -8.76
C ALA A 204 -17.49 -16.62 -7.38
N CYS A 205 -16.48 -15.75 -7.31
CA CYS A 205 -16.01 -15.19 -6.03
C CYS A 205 -16.87 -14.00 -5.62
N ARG A 206 -17.70 -14.18 -4.60
CA ARG A 206 -18.60 -13.14 -4.09
C ARG A 206 -18.04 -12.51 -2.82
N PRO A 207 -18.43 -11.26 -2.50
CA PRO A 207 -18.11 -10.66 -1.21
C PRO A 207 -18.57 -11.57 -0.06
N THR A 208 -17.78 -11.60 1.01
CA THR A 208 -18.06 -12.39 2.21
C THR A 208 -18.25 -11.47 3.40
N ALA A 209 -18.74 -12.01 4.53
CA ALA A 209 -18.86 -11.22 5.76
C ALA A 209 -17.51 -10.57 6.16
N TYR A 210 -16.39 -11.27 5.93
CA TYR A 210 -15.06 -10.74 6.22
C TYR A 210 -14.65 -9.60 5.29
N SER A 211 -14.81 -9.75 3.97
CA SER A 211 -14.45 -8.66 3.04
C SER A 211 -15.38 -7.46 3.22
N GLN A 212 -16.64 -7.66 3.61
CA GLN A 212 -17.56 -6.57 3.91
C GLN A 212 -17.15 -5.76 5.15
N VAL A 213 -16.50 -6.36 6.16
CA VAL A 213 -15.92 -5.59 7.29
C VAL A 213 -14.89 -4.59 6.76
N PHE A 214 -14.02 -5.04 5.86
CA PHE A 214 -12.96 -4.21 5.29
C PHE A 214 -13.55 -3.12 4.38
N LYS A 215 -14.47 -3.49 3.49
CA LYS A 215 -15.13 -2.54 2.58
C LYS A 215 -15.94 -1.48 3.31
N THR A 216 -16.65 -1.86 4.38
CA THR A 216 -17.46 -0.91 5.16
C THR A 216 -16.59 0.13 5.85
N ALA A 217 -15.44 -0.27 6.41
CA ALA A 217 -14.50 0.67 7.00
C ALA A 217 -13.76 1.51 5.95
N CYS A 218 -13.46 0.92 4.80
CA CYS A 218 -12.64 1.50 3.74
C CYS A 218 -13.30 1.33 2.36
N PRO A 219 -14.33 2.13 2.02
CA PRO A 219 -15.10 1.95 0.79
C PRO A 219 -14.32 2.19 -0.51
N ARG A 220 -13.18 2.87 -0.42
CA ARG A 220 -12.28 3.20 -1.54
C ARG A 220 -11.02 2.32 -1.57
N SER A 221 -11.13 1.11 -1.04
CA SER A 221 -10.06 0.12 -1.02
C SER A 221 -10.58 -1.22 -1.53
N TYR A 222 -9.70 -2.00 -2.17
CA TYR A 222 -10.00 -3.39 -2.46
C TYR A 222 -10.10 -4.17 -1.15
N SER A 223 -11.23 -4.84 -0.94
CA SER A 223 -11.48 -5.69 0.24
C SER A 223 -11.27 -7.18 -0.02
N TYR A 224 -11.26 -7.60 -1.30
CA TYR A 224 -10.94 -8.95 -1.78
C TYR A 224 -10.57 -8.91 -3.27
N ALA A 225 -10.10 -10.02 -3.83
CA ALA A 225 -9.44 -10.05 -5.15
C ALA A 225 -10.32 -9.65 -6.34
N PHE A 226 -11.64 -9.83 -6.26
CA PHE A 226 -12.59 -9.46 -7.32
C PHE A 226 -13.59 -8.39 -6.83
N ASP A 227 -13.16 -7.48 -5.95
CA ASP A 227 -13.97 -6.35 -5.51
C ASP A 227 -14.40 -5.47 -6.69
N ASP A 228 -15.42 -4.66 -6.45
CA ASP A 228 -16.07 -3.90 -7.50
C ASP A 228 -15.20 -2.71 -7.99
N PRO A 229 -15.48 -2.18 -9.21
CA PRO A 229 -14.67 -1.12 -9.83
C PRO A 229 -14.55 0.19 -9.05
N THR A 230 -15.33 0.40 -7.97
CA THR A 230 -15.16 1.57 -7.09
C THR A 230 -13.82 1.58 -6.34
N SER A 231 -13.08 0.47 -6.39
CA SER A 231 -11.77 0.34 -5.74
C SER A 231 -10.58 0.56 -6.66
N THR A 232 -10.74 0.70 -7.99
CA THR A 232 -9.66 1.10 -8.91
C THR A 232 -9.84 2.53 -9.37
N PHE A 233 -8.76 3.30 -9.27
CA PHE A 233 -8.70 4.69 -9.63
C PHE A 233 -7.83 4.89 -10.84
N THR A 234 -8.18 5.87 -11.67
CA THR A 234 -7.42 6.16 -12.89
C THR A 234 -7.09 7.63 -12.98
N CYS A 235 -5.88 7.95 -13.43
CA CYS A 235 -5.48 9.33 -13.65
C CYS A 235 -4.62 9.44 -14.90
N GLY A 236 -4.98 10.37 -15.79
CA GLY A 236 -4.15 10.71 -16.94
C GLY A 236 -3.29 11.93 -16.67
N GLY A 237 -2.55 12.38 -17.68
CA GLY A 237 -1.83 13.65 -17.61
C GLY A 237 -0.61 13.61 -16.68
N ARG A 238 -0.04 12.42 -16.43
CA ARG A 238 1.24 12.21 -15.74
C ARG A 238 1.27 12.86 -14.34
N PRO A 239 0.37 12.48 -13.42
CA PRO A 239 0.38 12.99 -12.06
C PRO A 239 1.60 12.52 -11.27
N ASP A 240 1.93 13.28 -10.23
CA ASP A 240 2.71 12.78 -9.10
C ASP A 240 1.78 12.18 -8.04
N TYR A 241 2.32 11.37 -7.13
CA TYR A 241 1.55 10.64 -6.13
C TYR A 241 2.09 10.89 -4.72
N THR A 242 1.19 11.07 -3.76
CA THR A 242 1.51 11.09 -2.33
C THR A 242 0.92 9.86 -1.66
N VAL A 243 1.79 9.03 -1.07
CA VAL A 243 1.42 7.85 -0.29
C VAL A 243 1.56 8.20 1.19
N THR A 244 0.44 8.41 1.86
CA THR A 244 0.39 8.83 3.27
C THR A 244 0.05 7.64 4.17
N PHE A 245 0.93 7.37 5.12
CA PHE A 245 0.71 6.42 6.22
C PHE A 245 0.06 7.15 7.41
N CYS A 246 -1.01 6.59 7.96
CA CYS A 246 -1.82 7.17 9.03
C CYS A 246 -2.40 8.58 8.72
N PRO A 247 -3.12 8.77 7.59
CA PRO A 247 -3.61 10.08 7.13
C PRO A 247 -4.54 10.81 8.13
N GLY A 248 -5.25 10.07 9.01
CA GLY A 248 -6.12 10.64 10.04
C GLY A 248 -5.41 11.03 11.34
N ALA A 249 -4.12 10.71 11.49
CA ALA A 249 -3.36 11.05 12.67
C ALA A 249 -2.89 12.52 12.61
N THR A 250 -3.14 13.27 13.67
CA THR A 250 -2.55 14.61 13.83
C THR A 250 -1.11 14.42 14.33
N PRO A 251 -0.07 14.92 13.62
CA PRO A 251 1.29 14.85 14.14
C PRO A 251 1.34 15.61 15.46
N SER A 252 1.72 14.93 16.54
CA SER A 252 1.92 15.58 17.83
C SER A 252 3.10 16.55 17.68
N GLN A 253 2.83 17.85 17.60
CA GLN A 253 3.84 18.92 17.52
C GLN A 253 4.58 19.09 18.86
N LYS A 254 5.24 18.04 19.35
CA LYS A 254 6.01 18.10 20.58
C LYS A 254 7.35 17.41 20.41
N SER A 255 8.29 18.10 19.76
CA SER A 255 9.66 18.28 20.26
C SER A 255 10.52 19.04 19.24
N THR A 256 10.52 20.36 19.32
CA THR A 256 11.68 21.18 18.96
C THR A 256 11.97 22.11 20.13
N THR A 257 12.22 21.53 21.30
CA THR A 257 12.86 22.28 22.39
C THR A 257 14.36 22.20 22.16
N ILE A 258 14.91 23.23 21.52
CA ILE A 258 16.36 23.49 21.52
C ILE A 258 16.72 23.98 22.94
N PRO A 259 17.52 23.25 23.75
CA PRO A 259 17.96 23.75 25.04
C PRO A 259 19.12 24.73 24.80
N GLY A 260 18.83 26.02 24.78
CA GLY A 260 19.87 27.02 24.53
C GLY A 260 19.38 28.46 24.36
N ALA A 261 18.40 28.90 25.15
CA ALA A 261 18.13 30.33 25.29
C ALA A 261 17.57 30.61 26.68
N THR A 262 18.43 31.13 27.55
CA THR A 262 18.07 31.68 28.85
C THR A 262 17.15 32.90 28.63
N PRO A 263 15.93 32.95 29.20
CA PRO A 263 15.12 34.15 29.10
C PRO A 263 15.62 35.19 30.11
N THR A 264 16.27 36.25 29.63
CA THR A 264 16.55 37.44 30.43
C THR A 264 15.24 38.20 30.67
N THR A 265 14.73 38.15 31.90
CA THR A 265 13.64 39.01 32.38
C THR A 265 14.07 40.48 32.39
N VAL A 266 13.40 41.33 31.61
CA VAL A 266 13.38 42.79 31.78
C VAL A 266 11.96 43.19 32.17
N PRO A 267 11.73 43.90 33.29
CA PRO A 267 10.40 44.34 33.69
C PRO A 267 10.02 45.68 33.04
N GLY A 268 8.82 45.72 32.47
CA GLY A 268 7.99 46.93 32.43
C GLY A 268 8.02 47.75 31.15
N THR A 269 7.04 47.49 30.26
CA THR A 269 6.32 48.57 29.57
C THR A 269 4.88 48.12 29.30
N THR A 270 3.93 48.80 29.92
CA THR A 270 2.50 48.66 29.67
C THR A 270 2.19 49.20 28.28
N THR A 271 1.69 48.36 27.36
CA THR A 271 1.06 48.83 26.13
C THR A 271 -0.33 48.24 26.03
N THR A 272 -1.30 49.07 26.37
CA THR A 272 -2.74 48.83 26.21
C THR A 272 -3.08 48.90 24.73
N THR A 273 -3.57 47.81 24.15
CA THR A 273 -4.28 47.86 22.87
C THR A 273 -5.70 47.36 23.10
N THR A 274 -6.62 48.30 23.04
CA THR A 274 -8.06 48.16 23.19
C THR A 274 -8.67 47.45 21.97
N VAL A 275 -9.41 46.36 22.21
CA VAL A 275 -10.35 45.76 21.25
C VAL A 275 -11.76 46.13 21.71
N PRO A 276 -12.57 46.87 20.93
CA PRO A 276 -13.95 47.18 21.30
C PRO A 276 -14.88 45.98 21.06
N GLY A 277 -15.65 45.60 22.08
CA GLY A 277 -16.86 44.80 21.92
C GLY A 277 -16.80 43.33 22.34
N ALA A 278 -16.56 43.07 23.63
CA ALA A 278 -17.11 41.88 24.30
C ALA A 278 -17.15 42.10 25.81
N THR A 279 -18.35 42.06 26.38
CA THR A 279 -18.64 42.23 27.81
C THR A 279 -18.11 41.03 28.62
N PRO A 280 -17.25 41.24 29.64
CA PRO A 280 -16.88 40.17 30.57
C PRO A 280 -17.90 40.09 31.71
N THR A 281 -18.55 38.93 31.86
CA THR A 281 -19.28 38.60 33.09
C THR A 281 -18.31 37.93 34.06
N ALA A 282 -18.09 38.54 35.21
CA ALA A 282 -17.23 38.05 36.26
C ALA A 282 -17.83 36.81 36.95
N VAL A 283 -17.02 35.78 37.15
CA VAL A 283 -17.28 34.70 38.11
C VAL A 283 -16.49 34.99 39.39
N PRO A 284 -17.14 35.13 40.55
CA PRO A 284 -16.44 35.11 41.83
C PRO A 284 -16.38 33.70 42.44
N GLY A 285 -15.20 33.34 42.93
CA GLY A 285 -15.06 32.75 44.26
C GLY A 285 -15.18 31.23 44.38
N THR A 286 -14.03 30.58 44.54
CA THR A 286 -13.87 29.26 45.13
C THR A 286 -14.20 29.27 46.62
N SER A 287 -14.93 28.27 47.09
CA SER A 287 -14.87 27.81 48.49
C SER A 287 -15.11 26.30 48.54
N SER A 288 -14.35 25.66 49.42
CA SER A 288 -14.14 24.22 49.55
C SER A 288 -14.97 23.60 50.69
N VAL A 289 -14.83 22.28 50.82
CA VAL A 289 -15.14 21.39 51.98
C VAL A 289 -16.59 20.77 51.95
N PRO A 290 -16.87 19.56 52.50
CA PRO A 290 -17.17 18.35 51.72
C PRO A 290 -18.42 17.54 52.18
N GLY A 291 -18.84 16.56 51.37
CA GLY A 291 -19.60 15.39 51.83
C GLY A 291 -21.13 15.50 51.78
N ALA A 292 -21.73 14.87 50.76
CA ALA A 292 -23.04 14.22 50.81
C ALA A 292 -23.26 13.37 49.54
N THR A 293 -23.47 12.08 49.69
CA THR A 293 -24.32 11.25 48.80
C THR A 293 -25.78 11.40 49.28
N PRO A 294 -26.85 10.95 48.57
CA PRO A 294 -26.94 10.16 47.33
C PRO A 294 -27.97 10.65 46.27
N ALA A 295 -27.96 10.05 45.07
CA ALA A 295 -29.13 9.52 44.33
C ALA A 295 -28.99 9.61 42.79
N MET A 296 -29.34 8.49 42.13
CA MET A 296 -29.46 8.29 40.67
C MET A 296 -30.54 9.19 40.04
N PRO A 297 -30.50 9.38 38.70
CA PRO A 297 -31.46 8.61 37.90
C PRO A 297 -30.88 8.00 36.61
N THR A 298 -31.21 6.73 36.44
CA THR A 298 -31.80 6.08 35.25
C THR A 298 -31.24 6.39 33.86
N GLY A 299 -30.56 5.37 33.32
CA GLY A 299 -30.14 5.32 31.92
C GLY A 299 -31.29 5.18 30.93
N THR A 300 -31.03 5.63 29.72
CA THR A 300 -31.78 5.27 28.52
C THR A 300 -30.76 4.69 27.53
N MET A 301 -30.72 3.36 27.44
CA MET A 301 -30.13 2.62 26.32
C MET A 301 -31.24 2.23 25.36
N MET A 302 -30.99 2.36 24.06
CA MET A 302 -31.62 1.61 22.96
C MET A 302 -30.77 1.80 21.69
N PRO A 303 -30.78 0.87 20.72
CA PRO A 303 -30.66 -0.58 20.88
C PRO A 303 -29.64 -1.20 19.92
N GLY A 304 -28.95 -2.24 20.38
CA GLY A 304 -28.20 -3.16 19.54
C GLY A 304 -29.13 -4.12 18.80
N THR A 305 -28.76 -4.48 17.57
CA THR A 305 -29.36 -5.59 16.83
C THR A 305 -28.64 -6.88 17.20
N THR A 306 -29.30 -7.68 18.02
CA THR A 306 -28.93 -9.06 18.36
C THR A 306 -29.21 -10.00 17.20
N PHE A 307 -28.23 -10.87 16.93
CA PHE A 307 -28.39 -12.14 16.25
C PHE A 307 -29.38 -13.04 17.00
N THR A 308 -30.35 -13.62 16.28
CA THR A 308 -31.02 -14.86 16.68
C THR A 308 -31.46 -15.67 15.45
N ASP A 309 -31.11 -16.95 15.54
CA ASP A 309 -31.74 -18.16 14.99
C ASP A 309 -31.78 -18.45 13.49
N ALA A 310 -30.94 -19.45 13.17
CA ALA A 310 -31.22 -20.50 12.22
C ALA A 310 -32.42 -21.37 12.66
N THR A 311 -33.21 -21.80 11.70
CA THR A 311 -33.92 -23.08 11.78
C THR A 311 -33.44 -24.00 10.65
N PRO A 312 -33.20 -25.29 10.94
CA PRO A 312 -32.75 -26.28 9.98
C PRO A 312 -33.95 -26.90 9.25
N ASP A 313 -33.79 -27.30 7.99
CA ASP A 313 -34.41 -28.53 7.49
C ASP A 313 -33.96 -28.87 6.06
N SER A 314 -33.32 -30.03 5.92
CA SER A 314 -33.66 -31.12 4.97
C SER A 314 -32.40 -31.85 4.50
N ALA A 315 -32.19 -33.01 5.13
CA ALA A 315 -31.33 -34.10 4.66
C ALA A 315 -31.79 -34.59 3.26
N MET A 316 -30.90 -34.99 2.35
CA MET A 316 -30.36 -36.35 2.14
C MET A 316 -29.73 -36.40 0.71
N PRO A 317 -28.99 -37.45 0.27
CA PRO A 317 -28.29 -38.51 0.98
C PRO A 317 -26.81 -38.69 0.55
N MET A 318 -26.06 -39.34 1.44
CA MET A 318 -24.76 -39.96 1.16
C MET A 318 -24.93 -41.23 0.31
N GLY A 319 -24.14 -41.34 -0.76
CA GLY A 319 -23.83 -42.61 -1.43
C GLY A 319 -22.39 -43.00 -1.10
N GLY A 320 -22.22 -44.01 -0.26
CA GLY A 320 -20.91 -44.59 0.06
C GLY A 320 -20.48 -45.62 -0.98
N GLY A 321 -19.16 -45.84 -1.07
CA GLY A 321 -18.61 -47.02 -1.73
C GLY A 321 -17.10 -46.93 -1.99
N GLY A 322 -16.31 -47.71 -1.24
CA GLY A 322 -15.06 -48.30 -1.73
C GLY A 322 -13.77 -47.68 -1.21
N GLY A 323 -13.27 -48.20 -0.08
CA GLY A 323 -11.88 -48.01 0.32
C GLY A 323 -10.94 -49.03 -0.34
N LEU A 324 -9.66 -48.69 -0.40
CA LEU A 324 -8.52 -49.61 -0.29
C LEU A 324 -7.35 -48.82 0.33
N GLY A 325 -6.88 -49.29 1.49
CA GLY A 325 -5.67 -48.79 2.14
C GLY A 325 -4.44 -49.54 1.67
N ILE A 326 -3.26 -48.92 1.84
CA ILE A 326 -1.97 -49.58 2.02
C ILE A 326 -1.16 -48.76 3.04
N GLU A 327 -0.66 -49.44 4.08
CA GLU A 327 0.27 -48.96 5.10
C GLU A 327 1.72 -48.89 4.58
N GLY A 328 2.52 -47.99 5.19
CA GLY A 328 3.92 -48.28 5.56
C GLY A 328 4.99 -47.29 5.09
N GLY A 329 5.72 -46.69 6.04
CA GLY A 329 7.18 -46.46 5.91
C GLY A 329 7.74 -45.04 6.01
N GLU A 330 7.99 -44.60 7.24
CA GLU A 330 9.14 -43.83 7.78
C GLU A 330 9.95 -42.76 7.01
N GLN A 331 10.20 -41.66 7.76
CA GLN A 331 11.34 -40.74 7.77
C GLN A 331 11.51 -39.73 6.62
N GLY A 332 11.09 -38.48 6.89
CA GLY A 332 11.47 -37.30 6.11
C GLY A 332 10.97 -36.02 6.77
N SER A 333 11.89 -35.24 7.33
CA SER A 333 11.78 -33.85 7.78
C SER A 333 10.51 -33.09 7.36
N VAL A 334 9.69 -32.69 8.34
CA VAL A 334 8.57 -31.76 8.17
C VAL A 334 9.12 -30.37 7.86
N LEU A 335 9.26 -30.07 6.57
CA LEU A 335 9.33 -28.70 6.08
C LEU A 335 7.93 -28.11 6.15
N LEU A 336 7.74 -27.12 7.01
CA LEU A 336 6.54 -26.30 7.07
C LEU A 336 6.25 -25.73 5.67
N GLY A 337 5.12 -26.13 5.10
CA GLY A 337 4.68 -25.73 3.77
C GLY A 337 4.61 -24.21 3.67
N GLY A 338 5.46 -23.65 2.82
CA GLY A 338 5.36 -22.26 2.39
C GLY A 338 4.05 -22.08 1.65
N SER A 339 3.19 -21.22 2.19
CA SER A 339 2.09 -20.63 1.45
C SER A 339 2.67 -19.85 0.28
N SER A 340 2.53 -20.42 -0.92
CA SER A 340 2.52 -19.76 -2.24
C SER A 340 2.75 -18.24 -2.22
N SER A 341 4.01 -17.83 -2.20
CA SER A 341 4.46 -16.45 -2.43
C SER A 341 4.86 -16.20 -3.90
N GLU A 342 4.52 -17.11 -4.81
CA GLU A 342 4.76 -16.96 -6.24
C GLU A 342 3.42 -16.86 -6.97
N GLY A 343 3.11 -15.68 -7.51
CA GLY A 343 2.05 -15.54 -8.52
C GLY A 343 0.75 -14.86 -8.10
N GLY A 344 0.75 -13.96 -7.12
CA GLY A 344 -0.32 -12.96 -7.02
C GLY A 344 -0.24 -12.04 -8.25
N VAL A 345 -0.94 -12.38 -9.33
CA VAL A 345 -1.15 -11.46 -10.45
C VAL A 345 -1.88 -10.24 -9.89
N SER A 346 -1.20 -9.09 -9.84
CA SER A 346 -1.84 -7.83 -9.45
C SER A 346 -3.01 -7.62 -10.40
N TRP A 347 -4.23 -7.56 -9.87
CA TRP A 347 -5.46 -7.48 -10.66
C TRP A 347 -5.48 -6.19 -11.52
N LEU A 348 -4.83 -5.14 -11.01
CA LEU A 348 -4.52 -3.92 -11.75
C LEU A 348 -3.75 -4.20 -13.04
N ALA A 349 -2.78 -5.12 -13.03
CA ALA A 349 -2.02 -5.44 -14.24
C ALA A 349 -2.93 -5.99 -15.34
N ASN A 350 -3.92 -6.81 -14.98
CA ASN A 350 -4.88 -7.36 -15.95
C ASN A 350 -5.88 -6.29 -16.46
N MET A 351 -6.30 -5.36 -15.61
CA MET A 351 -7.16 -4.24 -16.03
C MET A 351 -6.41 -3.21 -16.88
N ALA A 352 -5.16 -2.91 -16.52
CA ALA A 352 -4.31 -1.96 -17.22
C ALA A 352 -3.86 -2.48 -18.59
N THR A 353 -3.83 -3.80 -18.83
CA THR A 353 -3.58 -4.38 -20.17
C THR A 353 -4.85 -4.49 -21.03
N GLY A 354 -6.04 -4.26 -20.47
CA GLY A 354 -7.32 -4.31 -21.20
C GLY A 354 -7.92 -5.71 -21.37
N ASP A 355 -7.39 -6.73 -20.69
CA ASP A 355 -7.90 -8.10 -20.77
C ASP A 355 -8.88 -8.42 -19.61
N ALA A 356 -10.14 -8.02 -19.77
CA ALA A 356 -11.22 -8.33 -18.81
C ALA A 356 -11.78 -9.76 -18.94
N SER A 357 -10.94 -10.74 -19.30
CA SER A 357 -11.36 -12.14 -19.47
C SER A 357 -10.33 -13.10 -18.90
N ALA A 358 -10.54 -13.55 -17.66
CA ALA A 358 -9.83 -14.67 -17.09
C ALA A 358 -10.44 -15.99 -17.56
N ALA A 359 -9.72 -16.76 -18.40
CA ALA A 359 -9.85 -18.22 -18.49
C ALA A 359 -8.62 -18.88 -19.13
N ALA A 360 -8.02 -19.81 -18.37
CA ALA A 360 -7.23 -20.97 -18.80
C ALA A 360 -5.93 -20.73 -19.61
N ALA A 361 -4.79 -20.90 -18.93
CA ALA A 361 -3.52 -21.15 -19.59
C ALA A 361 -3.43 -22.63 -20.05
N ALA A 362 -3.19 -22.84 -21.34
CA ALA A 362 -2.55 -24.03 -21.90
C ALA A 362 -1.49 -23.56 -22.92
N PRO A 363 -0.37 -24.28 -23.10
CA PRO A 363 0.86 -23.69 -23.60
C PRO A 363 0.83 -23.55 -25.12
N LEU A 364 1.00 -22.33 -25.62
CA LEU A 364 1.37 -22.08 -27.01
C LEU A 364 2.87 -21.84 -27.07
N ALA A 365 3.56 -22.72 -27.81
CA ALA A 365 4.96 -22.64 -28.12
C ALA A 365 5.27 -21.30 -28.83
N ALA A 366 5.94 -20.39 -28.14
CA ALA A 366 6.44 -19.15 -28.72
C ALA A 366 7.81 -19.41 -29.36
N SER A 367 7.84 -19.26 -30.69
CA SER A 367 9.03 -19.31 -31.51
C SER A 367 9.92 -18.11 -31.20
N ALA A 368 11.19 -18.36 -30.90
CA ALA A 368 12.19 -17.34 -30.69
C ALA A 368 12.35 -16.45 -31.95
N ARG A 369 11.95 -15.18 -31.85
CA ARG A 369 12.42 -14.12 -32.74
C ARG A 369 13.36 -13.23 -31.95
N LEU A 370 14.66 -13.49 -32.13
CA LEU A 370 15.75 -12.58 -31.80
C LEU A 370 15.50 -11.24 -32.53
N LEU A 371 15.13 -10.20 -31.78
CA LEU A 371 15.24 -8.83 -32.26
C LEU A 371 16.65 -8.33 -31.93
N MET A 372 17.44 -8.19 -32.99
CA MET A 372 18.79 -7.64 -33.01
C MET A 372 18.77 -6.16 -32.57
N ALA A 373 18.96 -5.90 -31.29
CA ALA A 373 19.36 -4.58 -30.79
C ALA A 373 20.90 -4.53 -30.63
N ALA A 374 21.64 -4.69 -31.74
CA ALA A 374 23.10 -4.58 -31.75
C ALA A 374 23.69 -4.11 -33.10
N PRO A 375 23.35 -2.90 -33.59
CA PRO A 375 24.30 -2.23 -34.51
C PRO A 375 24.71 -0.81 -34.08
N LEU A 376 24.07 -0.20 -33.07
CA LEU A 376 24.34 1.21 -32.74
C LEU A 376 25.62 1.41 -31.91
N ALA A 377 25.94 0.49 -30.99
CA ALA A 377 27.15 0.59 -30.16
C ALA A 377 28.45 0.37 -30.96
N THR A 378 28.42 -0.48 -31.99
CA THR A 378 29.59 -0.76 -32.85
C THR A 378 29.84 0.39 -33.85
N LEU A 379 28.77 1.01 -34.36
CA LEU A 379 28.87 2.23 -35.19
C LEU A 379 29.38 3.43 -34.38
N LEU A 380 28.95 3.59 -33.12
CA LEU A 380 29.44 4.64 -32.22
C LEU A 380 30.93 4.46 -31.89
N TRP A 381 31.36 3.22 -31.64
CA TRP A 381 32.77 2.89 -31.38
C TRP A 381 33.67 3.16 -32.60
N HIS A 382 33.21 2.82 -33.81
CA HIS A 382 33.97 3.09 -35.03
C HIS A 382 34.07 4.60 -35.35
N HIS A 383 33.02 5.37 -35.10
CA HIS A 383 33.07 6.82 -35.29
C HIS A 383 33.90 7.56 -34.22
N LEU A 384 33.85 7.16 -32.95
CA LEU A 384 34.74 7.72 -31.92
C LEU A 384 36.21 7.43 -32.22
N ARG A 385 36.53 6.23 -32.74
CA ARG A 385 37.90 5.84 -33.08
C ARG A 385 38.46 6.63 -34.27
N GLN A 386 37.62 7.08 -35.20
CA GLN A 386 38.03 7.94 -36.31
C GLN A 386 38.20 9.41 -35.91
N LEU A 387 37.49 9.88 -34.88
CA LEU A 387 37.61 11.25 -34.35
C LEU A 387 38.83 11.46 -33.43
N LEU A 388 39.38 10.39 -32.85
CA LEU A 388 40.56 10.43 -31.98
C LEU A 388 41.90 10.25 -32.72
N LEU A 389 41.88 10.08 -34.06
CA LEU A 389 43.07 9.85 -34.89
C LEU A 389 43.31 10.95 -35.94
N LEU A 390 42.72 12.14 -35.77
CA LEU A 390 43.01 13.34 -36.59
C LEU A 390 43.33 14.55 -35.72
#